data_AF-A0A1F9BQR3-F1
#
_entry.id   AF-A0A1F9BQR3-F1
#
_cell.length_a   1.000
_cell.length_b   1.000
_cell.length_c   1.000
_cell.angle_alpha   90.00
_cell.angle_beta   90.00
_cell.angle_gamma   90.00
#
_symmetry.space_group_name_H-M   'P 1'
#
loop_
_entity.id
_entity.type
_entity.pdbx_description
1 polymer ?
#
loop_
_entity_poly.entity_id
_entity_poly.type
_entity_poly.pdbx_seq_one_letter_code
_entity_poly.pdbx_strand_id
1 'polypeptide(L)'
;MITFSRTLLVGVESLKDGTLRFHGILEDRIYAMEIEMDVKMPEAVIVRIQGWMKRYTTPVCPKAVDVLQKAVGVSLRDKGWIPKLKREIGQKGCQHFAELLVECGRCLDSARMAQALEETLKAQPTSSPFEITQSWVNDHPEVKSSCIARP
;
A
#
# COMPACT_ATOMS: atom_id res chain seq x y z
N MET A 1 29.39 -8.93 -10.00
CA MET A 1 28.95 -7.82 -9.10
C MET A 1 27.59 -7.35 -9.58
N ILE A 2 26.58 -7.30 -8.72
CA ILE A 2 25.23 -6.83 -9.10
C ILE A 2 25.26 -5.30 -9.22
N THR A 3 25.06 -4.79 -10.42
CA THR A 3 25.07 -3.36 -10.76
C THR A 3 23.74 -2.68 -10.49
N PHE A 4 22.63 -3.43 -10.63
CA PHE A 4 21.28 -2.97 -10.34
C PHE A 4 20.50 -4.09 -9.64
N SER A 5 19.86 -3.75 -8.53
CA SER A 5 18.86 -4.58 -7.87
C SER A 5 17.83 -3.64 -7.26
N ARG A 6 16.56 -3.98 -7.39
CA ARG A 6 15.47 -3.27 -6.75
C ARG A 6 14.31 -4.24 -6.50
N THR A 7 13.88 -4.29 -5.25
CA THR A 7 12.74 -5.08 -4.78
C THR A 7 11.81 -4.13 -4.05
N LEU A 8 10.52 -4.22 -4.35
CA LEU A 8 9.46 -3.59 -3.60
C LEU A 8 8.46 -4.69 -3.26
N LEU A 9 8.20 -4.85 -1.97
CA LEU A 9 7.26 -5.85 -1.45
C LEU A 9 6.21 -5.13 -0.61
N VAL A 10 4.95 -5.53 -0.79
CA VAL A 10 3.82 -5.08 0.02
C VAL A 10 3.12 -6.31 0.58
N GLY A 11 3.00 -6.37 1.91
CA GLY A 11 2.11 -7.28 2.62
C GLY A 11 0.93 -6.50 3.19
N VAL A 12 -0.22 -7.15 3.34
CA VAL A 12 -1.42 -6.54 3.94
C VAL A 12 -2.04 -7.49 4.96
N GLU A 13 -2.37 -6.95 6.13
CA GLU A 13 -3.10 -7.63 7.21
C GLU A 13 -4.42 -6.91 7.46
N SER A 14 -5.50 -7.68 7.66
CA SER A 14 -6.80 -7.13 8.06
C SER A 14 -6.95 -7.15 9.59
N LEU A 15 -7.13 -5.98 10.18
CA LEU A 15 -7.36 -5.81 11.61
C LEU A 15 -8.86 -5.87 11.95
N LYS A 16 -9.19 -6.22 13.20
CA LYS A 16 -10.56 -6.47 13.66
C LYS A 16 -11.51 -5.27 13.55
N ASP A 17 -10.97 -4.05 13.49
CA ASP A 17 -11.76 -2.82 13.49
C ASP A 17 -12.07 -2.31 12.07
N GLY A 18 -11.84 -3.10 11.02
CA GLY A 18 -12.01 -2.66 9.63
C GLY A 18 -10.85 -1.80 9.12
N THR A 19 -9.68 -1.92 9.75
CA THR A 19 -8.43 -1.31 9.31
C THR A 19 -7.60 -2.33 8.53
N LEU A 20 -7.03 -1.90 7.41
CA LEU A 20 -6.02 -2.66 6.67
C LEU A 20 -4.63 -2.12 7.01
N ARG A 21 -3.75 -2.99 7.46
CA ARG A 21 -2.36 -2.66 7.77
C ARG A 21 -1.46 -3.11 6.63
N PHE A 22 -0.77 -2.15 6.02
CA PHE A 22 0.19 -2.39 4.96
C PHE A 22 1.60 -2.42 5.54
N HIS A 23 2.35 -3.46 5.20
CA HIS A 23 3.78 -3.57 5.44
C HIS A 23 4.50 -3.43 4.11
N GLY A 24 5.13 -2.27 3.90
CA GLY A 24 5.91 -1.99 2.70
C GLY A 24 7.40 -2.17 2.97
N ILE A 25 8.10 -2.85 2.08
CA ILE A 25 9.57 -2.96 2.08
C ILE A 25 10.08 -2.52 0.71
N LEU A 26 11.05 -1.62 0.69
CA LEU A 26 11.81 -1.27 -0.50
C LEU A 26 13.28 -1.50 -0.22
N GLU A 27 13.89 -2.34 -1.05
CA GLU A 27 15.31 -2.62 -1.01
C GLU A 27 15.93 -2.51 -2.41
N ASP A 28 16.93 -1.65 -2.55
CA ASP A 28 17.74 -1.55 -3.75
C ASP A 28 19.24 -1.66 -3.41
N ARG A 29 20.10 -1.58 -4.43
CA ARG A 29 21.56 -1.68 -4.24
C ARG A 29 22.13 -0.71 -3.18
N ILE A 30 21.51 0.46 -2.98
CA ILE A 30 22.01 1.57 -2.16
C ILE A 30 21.13 1.78 -0.93
N TYR A 31 19.80 1.68 -1.07
CA TYR A 31 18.83 2.03 -0.05
C TYR A 31 18.05 0.81 0.44
N ALA A 32 17.65 0.86 1.70
CA ALA A 32 16.69 -0.08 2.27
C ALA A 32 15.79 0.68 3.25
N MET A 33 14.49 0.51 3.12
CA MET A 33 13.50 1.14 3.97
C MET A 33 12.23 0.33 4.07
N GLU A 34 11.48 0.59 5.13
CA GLU A 34 10.23 -0.08 5.43
C GLU A 34 9.20 0.93 5.92
N ILE A 35 7.93 0.60 5.72
CA ILE A 35 6.80 1.33 6.30
C ILE A 35 5.78 0.37 6.89
N GLU A 36 5.06 0.86 7.88
CA GLU A 36 3.79 0.30 8.34
C GLU A 36 2.73 1.39 8.22
N MET A 37 1.68 1.13 7.43
CA MET A 37 0.64 2.11 7.12
C MET A 37 -0.74 1.50 7.39
N ASP A 38 -1.50 2.12 8.29
CA ASP A 38 -2.86 1.69 8.60
C ASP A 38 -3.86 2.53 7.80
N VAL A 39 -4.78 1.86 7.12
CA VAL A 39 -5.83 2.45 6.30
C VAL A 39 -7.19 2.04 6.82
N LYS A 40 -8.01 3.02 7.21
CA LYS A 40 -9.36 2.80 7.72
C LYS A 40 -10.38 2.76 6.58
N MET A 41 -11.20 1.71 6.57
CA MET A 41 -12.32 1.54 5.65
C MET A 41 -13.63 2.08 6.28
N PRO A 42 -14.65 2.46 5.48
CA PRO A 42 -14.73 2.37 4.01
C PRO A 42 -14.03 3.51 3.22
N GLU A 43 -13.68 4.62 3.87
CA GLU A 43 -13.16 5.82 3.19
C GLU A 43 -11.71 5.68 2.67
N ALA A 44 -11.05 4.56 3.01
CA ALA A 44 -9.66 4.26 2.69
C ALA A 44 -8.68 5.38 3.12
N VAL A 45 -8.87 5.91 4.33
CA VAL A 45 -8.06 6.99 4.88
C VAL A 45 -6.85 6.43 5.62
N ILE A 46 -5.66 6.94 5.33
CA ILE A 46 -4.46 6.64 6.10
C ILE A 46 -4.62 7.24 7.51
N VAL A 47 -4.68 6.39 8.54
CA VAL A 47 -4.88 6.81 9.94
C VAL A 47 -3.60 6.73 10.77
N ARG A 48 -2.64 5.90 10.34
CA ARG A 48 -1.34 5.73 11.00
C ARG A 48 -0.29 5.46 9.95
N ILE A 49 0.90 6.00 10.16
CA ILE A 49 2.07 5.60 9.39
C ILE A 49 3.33 5.66 10.25
N GLN A 50 4.18 4.65 10.10
CA GLN A 50 5.53 4.59 10.63
C GLN A 50 6.48 4.17 9.52
N GLY A 51 7.73 4.58 9.61
CA GLY A 51 8.74 4.18 8.64
C GLY A 51 10.11 4.05 9.26
N TRP A 52 10.94 3.25 8.62
CA TRP A 52 12.29 2.94 9.04
C TRP A 52 13.21 3.06 7.84
N MET A 53 14.28 3.84 7.99
CA MET A 53 15.34 3.90 6.99
C MET A 53 16.53 3.08 7.48
N LYS A 54 16.76 1.93 6.84
CA LYS A 54 17.74 0.93 7.29
C LYS A 54 19.09 1.09 6.64
N ARG A 55 19.12 1.46 5.35
CA ARG A 55 20.35 1.68 4.58
C ARG A 55 20.22 2.96 3.75
N TYR A 56 21.21 3.82 3.83
CA TYR A 56 21.24 5.13 3.19
C TYR A 56 22.67 5.66 3.09
N THR A 57 22.88 6.64 2.21
CA THR A 57 24.21 7.18 1.90
C THR A 57 24.46 8.57 2.48
N THR A 58 23.42 9.29 2.89
CA THR A 58 23.57 10.67 3.41
C THR A 58 22.90 10.84 4.78
N PRO A 59 23.51 11.59 5.72
CA PRO A 59 22.96 11.79 7.06
C PRO A 59 21.61 12.51 7.10
N VAL A 60 21.20 13.17 6.02
CA VAL A 60 19.90 13.84 5.93
C VAL A 60 18.76 12.85 5.64
N CYS A 61 19.04 11.69 5.03
CA CYS A 61 18.00 10.74 4.62
C CYS A 61 17.07 10.32 5.77
N PRO A 62 17.54 9.99 6.99
CA PRO A 62 16.65 9.59 8.09
C PRO A 62 15.60 10.65 8.47
N LYS A 63 15.85 11.94 8.21
CA LYS A 63 14.87 13.01 8.47
C LYS A 63 13.60 12.89 7.62
N ALA A 64 13.65 12.13 6.52
CA ALA A 64 12.48 11.87 5.70
C ALA A 64 11.43 10.99 6.39
N VAL A 65 11.80 10.25 7.47
CA VAL A 65 10.85 9.44 8.25
C VAL A 65 9.78 10.34 8.88
N ASP A 66 10.16 11.49 9.44
CA ASP A 66 9.21 12.42 10.08
C ASP A 66 8.21 13.00 9.07
N VAL A 67 8.61 13.12 7.80
CA VAL A 67 7.78 13.65 6.72
C VAL A 67 6.60 12.72 6.40
N LEU A 68 6.72 11.41 6.70
CA LEU A 68 5.67 10.42 6.47
C LEU A 68 4.33 10.80 7.11
N GLN A 69 4.35 11.51 8.25
CA GLN A 69 3.12 11.94 8.94
C GLN A 69 2.20 12.79 8.07
N LYS A 70 2.72 13.45 7.02
CA LYS A 70 1.89 14.20 6.05
C LYS A 70 0.96 13.32 5.21
N ALA A 71 1.17 12.00 5.21
CA ALA A 71 0.28 11.04 4.55
C ALA A 71 -0.98 10.75 5.38
N VAL A 72 -0.95 10.99 6.71
CA VAL A 72 -2.12 10.78 7.57
C VAL A 72 -3.25 11.72 7.13
N GLY A 73 -4.46 11.18 7.03
CA GLY A 73 -5.65 11.87 6.52
C GLY A 73 -5.79 11.88 5.00
N VAL A 74 -4.85 11.30 4.24
CA VAL A 74 -5.04 11.11 2.78
C VAL A 74 -5.97 9.92 2.55
N SER A 75 -7.02 10.12 1.75
CA SER A 75 -7.83 9.01 1.24
C SER A 75 -7.21 8.44 -0.03
N LEU A 76 -7.07 7.12 -0.08
CA LEU A 76 -6.64 6.36 -1.25
C LEU A 76 -7.73 6.26 -2.34
N ARG A 77 -8.94 6.77 -2.07
CA ARG A 77 -10.02 6.92 -3.05
C ARG A 77 -9.95 8.24 -3.81
N ASP A 78 -9.21 9.23 -3.32
CA ASP A 78 -9.10 10.53 -3.97
C ASP A 78 -8.38 10.42 -5.32
N LYS A 79 -8.98 10.89 -6.42
CA LYS A 79 -8.35 10.84 -7.77
C LYS A 79 -6.92 11.44 -7.81
N GLY A 80 -6.59 12.34 -6.89
CA GLY A 80 -5.29 13.01 -6.78
C GLY A 80 -4.36 12.51 -5.67
N TRP A 81 -4.64 11.36 -5.03
CA TRP A 81 -3.83 10.91 -3.90
C TRP A 81 -2.36 10.60 -4.29
N ILE A 82 -2.12 9.98 -5.44
CA ILE A 82 -0.77 9.68 -5.94
C ILE A 82 0.08 10.95 -6.11
N PRO A 83 -0.34 11.97 -6.91
CA PRO A 83 0.45 13.19 -7.03
C PRO A 83 0.58 13.95 -5.71
N LYS A 84 -0.42 13.86 -4.80
CA LYS A 84 -0.33 14.41 -3.45
C LYS A 84 0.80 13.75 -2.66
N LEU A 85 0.87 12.42 -2.60
CA LEU A 85 1.94 11.70 -1.88
C LEU A 85 3.32 11.96 -2.51
N LYS A 86 3.43 11.93 -3.83
CA LYS A 86 4.70 12.25 -4.53
C LYS A 86 5.21 13.65 -4.18
N ARG A 87 4.32 14.64 -4.02
CA ARG A 87 4.69 16.00 -3.62
C ARG A 87 5.01 16.08 -2.12
N GLU A 88 4.10 15.62 -1.26
CA GLU A 88 4.21 15.83 0.18
C GLU A 88 5.25 14.94 0.86
N ILE A 89 5.45 13.72 0.34
CA ILE A 89 6.39 12.75 0.89
C ILE A 89 7.65 12.67 0.02
N GLY A 90 7.48 12.67 -1.31
CA GLY A 90 8.60 12.49 -2.25
C GLY A 90 9.49 13.71 -2.33
N GLN A 91 8.93 14.82 -2.83
CA GLN A 91 9.69 16.07 -3.05
C GLN A 91 10.11 16.73 -1.74
N LYS A 92 9.25 16.71 -0.71
CA LYS A 92 9.54 17.31 0.59
C LYS A 92 10.23 16.36 1.58
N GLY A 93 10.51 15.12 1.18
CA GLY A 93 11.08 14.07 2.02
C GLY A 93 11.97 13.12 1.22
N CYS A 94 11.45 11.94 0.88
CA CYS A 94 12.17 10.90 0.14
C CYS A 94 11.30 10.30 -0.96
N GLN A 95 11.81 10.31 -2.20
CA GLN A 95 11.12 9.72 -3.36
C GLN A 95 10.86 8.21 -3.18
N HIS A 96 11.81 7.48 -2.59
CA HIS A 96 11.64 6.04 -2.33
C HIS A 96 10.48 5.74 -1.36
N PHE A 97 10.31 6.55 -0.30
CA PHE A 97 9.15 6.41 0.58
C PHE A 97 7.86 6.73 -0.18
N ALA A 98 7.83 7.79 -0.98
CA ALA A 98 6.63 8.11 -1.76
C ALA A 98 6.25 6.99 -2.74
N GLU A 99 7.23 6.34 -3.37
CA GLU A 99 7.01 5.18 -4.23
C GLU A 99 6.45 3.99 -3.44
N LEU A 100 7.02 3.70 -2.26
CA LEU A 100 6.55 2.63 -1.39
C LEU A 100 5.11 2.85 -0.91
N LEU A 101 4.76 4.07 -0.49
CA LEU A 101 3.39 4.42 -0.09
C LEU A 101 2.40 4.31 -1.27
N VAL A 102 2.83 4.73 -2.46
CA VAL A 102 2.02 4.60 -3.68
C VAL A 102 1.77 3.13 -4.00
N GLU A 103 2.76 2.27 -3.80
CA GLU A 103 2.58 0.85 -4.05
C GLU A 103 1.64 0.21 -3.03
N CYS A 104 1.79 0.52 -1.73
CA CYS A 104 0.81 0.11 -0.72
C CYS A 104 -0.61 0.56 -1.07
N GLY A 105 -0.79 1.80 -1.53
CA GLY A 105 -2.10 2.31 -1.91
C GLY A 105 -2.69 1.63 -3.15
N ARG A 106 -1.87 1.20 -4.11
CA ARG A 106 -2.32 0.42 -5.28
C ARG A 106 -2.78 -0.99 -4.91
N CYS A 107 -2.16 -1.60 -3.90
CA CYS A 107 -2.55 -2.93 -3.42
C CYS A 107 -3.87 -2.94 -2.65
N LEU A 108 -4.50 -1.79 -2.36
CA LEU A 108 -5.70 -1.69 -1.52
C LEU A 108 -6.84 -2.61 -1.96
N ASP A 109 -7.24 -2.53 -3.23
CA ASP A 109 -8.38 -3.29 -3.71
C ASP A 109 -8.06 -4.76 -3.94
N SER A 110 -6.82 -5.09 -4.31
CA SER A 110 -6.33 -6.47 -4.36
C SER A 110 -6.36 -7.13 -2.99
N ALA A 111 -5.99 -6.39 -1.94
CA ALA A 111 -6.05 -6.89 -0.57
C ALA A 111 -7.49 -7.14 -0.12
N ARG A 112 -8.41 -6.21 -0.40
CA ARG A 112 -9.84 -6.37 -0.09
C ARG A 112 -10.45 -7.57 -0.82
N MET A 113 -10.13 -7.74 -2.10
CA MET A 113 -10.60 -8.86 -2.89
C MET A 113 -10.03 -10.20 -2.38
N ALA A 114 -8.74 -10.24 -2.06
CA ALA A 114 -8.10 -11.43 -1.50
C ALA A 114 -8.71 -11.82 -0.15
N GLN A 115 -9.03 -10.85 0.71
CA GLN A 115 -9.73 -11.07 1.96
C GLN A 115 -11.13 -11.66 1.72
N ALA A 116 -11.93 -11.05 0.85
CA ALA A 116 -13.27 -11.54 0.53
C ALA A 116 -13.24 -12.96 -0.06
N LEU A 117 -12.23 -13.24 -0.89
CA LEU A 117 -11.99 -14.58 -1.43
C LEU A 117 -11.66 -15.58 -0.31
N GLU A 118 -10.73 -15.26 0.58
CA GLU A 118 -10.35 -16.12 1.70
C GLU A 118 -11.55 -16.39 2.63
N GLU A 119 -12.31 -15.36 3.00
CA GLU A 119 -13.50 -15.48 3.85
C GLU A 119 -14.56 -16.38 3.21
N THR A 120 -14.80 -16.20 1.91
CA THR A 120 -15.78 -17.01 1.18
C THR A 120 -15.33 -18.47 1.05
N LEU A 121 -14.05 -18.72 0.77
CA LEU A 121 -13.52 -20.08 0.69
C LEU A 121 -13.49 -20.78 2.05
N LYS A 122 -13.26 -20.04 3.16
CA LYS A 122 -13.40 -20.60 4.51
C LYS A 122 -14.84 -21.03 4.81
N ALA A 123 -15.82 -20.23 4.38
CA ALA A 123 -17.24 -20.55 4.57
C ALA A 123 -17.74 -21.62 3.60
N GLN A 124 -17.21 -21.65 2.37
CA GLN A 124 -17.64 -22.52 1.27
C GLN A 124 -16.41 -23.02 0.47
N PRO A 125 -15.73 -24.07 0.94
CA PRO A 125 -14.44 -24.51 0.37
C PRO A 125 -14.51 -24.99 -1.09
N THR A 126 -15.68 -25.37 -1.57
CA THR A 126 -15.91 -25.86 -2.93
C THR A 126 -16.28 -24.75 -3.92
N SER A 127 -16.44 -23.52 -3.45
CA SER A 127 -16.80 -22.38 -4.31
C SER A 127 -15.66 -22.03 -5.26
N SER A 128 -15.99 -21.61 -6.47
CA SER A 128 -15.01 -21.26 -7.49
C SER A 128 -14.33 -19.92 -7.16
N PRO A 129 -12.99 -19.85 -7.03
CA PRO A 129 -12.28 -18.58 -6.82
C PRO A 129 -12.57 -17.53 -7.90
N PHE A 130 -12.79 -17.97 -9.14
CA PHE A 130 -13.12 -17.09 -10.25
C PHE A 130 -14.49 -16.43 -10.07
N GLU A 131 -15.50 -17.21 -9.68
CA GLU A 131 -16.86 -16.67 -9.48
C GLU A 131 -16.91 -15.71 -8.30
N ILE A 132 -16.18 -16.00 -7.22
CA ILE A 132 -16.09 -15.14 -6.04
C ILE A 132 -15.47 -13.79 -6.41
N THR A 133 -14.32 -13.80 -7.10
CA THR A 133 -13.64 -12.56 -7.50
C THR A 133 -14.45 -11.77 -8.53
N GLN A 134 -15.10 -12.46 -9.47
CA GLN A 134 -15.99 -11.81 -10.45
C GLN A 134 -17.21 -11.16 -9.78
N SER A 135 -17.83 -11.81 -8.79
CA SER A 135 -18.91 -11.22 -7.99
C SER A 135 -18.41 -10.00 -7.23
N TRP A 136 -17.25 -10.11 -6.57
CA TRP A 136 -16.67 -9.00 -5.82
C TRP A 136 -16.45 -7.76 -6.70
N VAL A 137 -15.87 -7.91 -7.90
CA VAL A 137 -15.70 -6.80 -8.85
C VAL A 137 -17.03 -6.20 -9.29
N ASN A 138 -18.07 -7.02 -9.43
CA ASN A 138 -19.41 -6.55 -9.79
C ASN A 138 -20.04 -5.71 -8.69
N ASP A 139 -19.80 -6.06 -7.43
CA ASP A 139 -20.34 -5.43 -6.22
C ASP A 139 -19.54 -4.18 -5.79
N HIS A 140 -18.34 -3.98 -6.34
CA HIS A 140 -17.44 -2.87 -6.03
C HIS A 140 -17.26 -1.96 -7.26
N PRO A 141 -18.20 -1.05 -7.57
CA PRO A 141 -18.13 -0.21 -8.76
C PRO A 141 -16.89 0.70 -8.79
N GLU A 142 -16.33 1.04 -7.64
CA GLU A 142 -15.12 1.84 -7.52
C GLU A 142 -13.88 1.17 -8.15
N VAL A 143 -13.89 -0.16 -8.31
CA VAL A 143 -12.77 -0.89 -8.91
C VAL A 143 -12.96 -1.21 -10.39
N LYS A 144 -14.20 -1.14 -10.93
CA LYS A 144 -14.54 -1.59 -12.29
C LYS A 144 -13.74 -0.90 -13.41
N SER A 145 -13.37 0.37 -13.22
CA SER A 145 -12.56 1.14 -14.17
C SER A 145 -11.05 1.10 -13.87
N SER A 146 -10.64 0.39 -12.83
CA SER A 146 -9.25 0.29 -12.39
C SER A 146 -8.72 -1.12 -12.64
N CYS A 147 -7.45 -1.21 -13.05
CA CYS A 147 -6.80 -2.51 -13.09
C CYS A 147 -6.40 -2.90 -11.66
N ILE A 148 -7.11 -3.89 -11.10
CA ILE A 148 -6.84 -4.49 -9.78
C ILE A 148 -5.47 -5.19 -9.79
N ALA A 149 -5.08 -5.75 -10.92
CA ALA A 149 -3.80 -6.42 -11.11
C ALA A 149 -2.63 -5.47 -11.43
N ARG A 150 -2.67 -4.18 -11.07
CA ARG A 150 -1.53 -3.28 -11.33
C ARG A 150 -0.34 -3.68 -10.44
N PRO A 151 0.80 -4.09 -11.02
CA PRO A 151 2.05 -4.24 -10.28
C PRO A 151 2.71 -2.88 -10.03
#